data_AF-A0ABD5WTW0-F1
#
_entry.id   AF-A0ABD5WTW0-F1
#
_cell.length_a   1.000
_cell.length_b   1.000
_cell.length_c   1.000
_cell.angle_alpha   90.00
_cell.angle_beta   90.00
_cell.angle_gamma   90.00
#
_symmetry.space_group_name_H-M   'P 1'
#
loop_
_entity.id
_entity.type
_entity.pdbx_description
1 polymer ?
#
loop_
_entity_poly.entity_id
_entity_poly.type
_entity_poly.pdbx_seq_one_letter_code
_entity_poly.pdbx_strand_id
1 'polypeptide(L)'
;MLETERATYEITRRQNDYFWLEVLEGGDQGIRVSVPISDETYDNDVREEVKRLDEGQIVEAVLVSEDETRPDWKFEEVRLAEDERNPSRVRANP
;
A
#
# COMPACT_ATOMS: atom_id res chain seq x y z
N MET A 1 -16.45 11.63 2.75
CA MET A 1 -15.05 11.22 2.92
C MET A 1 -15.05 9.98 3.78
N LEU A 2 -14.59 8.87 3.22
CA LEU A 2 -14.42 7.58 3.89
C LEU A 2 -12.95 7.41 4.22
N GLU A 3 -12.67 6.95 5.42
CA GLU A 3 -11.34 6.59 5.89
C GLU A 3 -11.44 5.16 6.42
N THR A 4 -10.50 4.29 6.03
CA THR A 4 -10.41 2.95 6.61
C THR A 4 -9.65 3.01 7.91
N GLU A 5 -9.92 2.07 8.82
CA GLU A 5 -8.97 1.83 9.91
C GLU A 5 -7.63 1.32 9.35
N ARG A 6 -6.55 1.47 10.12
CA ARG A 6 -5.24 0.93 9.74
C ARG A 6 -5.31 -0.59 9.62
N ALA A 7 -4.92 -1.10 8.47
CA ALA A 7 -4.92 -2.55 8.19
C ALA A 7 -3.67 -2.99 7.43
N THR A 8 -3.44 -4.30 7.43
CA THR A 8 -2.36 -4.96 6.71
C THR A 8 -2.83 -5.38 5.33
N TYR A 9 -2.10 -4.97 4.30
CA TYR A 9 -2.39 -5.25 2.90
C TYR A 9 -1.19 -5.92 2.22
N GLU A 10 -1.46 -6.85 1.31
CA GLU A 10 -0.46 -7.33 0.34
C GLU A 10 -0.63 -6.63 -1.00
N ILE A 11 0.47 -6.17 -1.59
CA ILE A 11 0.50 -5.64 -2.95
C ILE A 11 0.48 -6.81 -3.92
N THR A 12 -0.72 -7.28 -4.24
CA THR A 12 -0.92 -8.43 -5.14
C THR A 12 -0.59 -8.12 -6.59
N ARG A 13 -0.68 -6.85 -7.01
CA ARG A 13 -0.39 -6.45 -8.39
C ARG A 13 -0.01 -4.99 -8.55
N ARG A 14 0.93 -4.71 -9.45
CA ARG A 14 1.22 -3.36 -9.96
C ARG A 14 0.85 -3.23 -11.45
N GLN A 15 -0.09 -2.37 -11.80
CA GLN A 15 -0.52 -2.20 -13.19
C GLN A 15 -1.14 -0.82 -13.48
N ASN A 16 -0.83 -0.23 -14.65
CA ASN A 16 -1.44 1.02 -15.15
C ASN A 16 -1.33 2.21 -14.19
N ASP A 17 -0.23 2.33 -13.43
CA ASP A 17 -0.07 3.34 -12.37
C ASP A 17 -0.98 3.13 -11.14
N TYR A 18 -1.45 1.90 -10.91
CA TYR A 18 -2.17 1.49 -9.71
C TYR A 18 -1.52 0.29 -9.02
N PHE A 19 -1.60 0.26 -7.70
CA PHE A 19 -1.40 -0.92 -6.88
C PHE A 19 -2.73 -1.57 -6.55
N TRP A 20 -2.78 -2.90 -6.62
CA TRP A 20 -3.87 -3.72 -6.13
C TRP A 20 -3.49 -4.31 -4.78
N LEU A 21 -4.19 -3.86 -3.77
CA LEU A 21 -4.01 -4.26 -2.38
C LEU A 21 -5.05 -5.31 -2.01
N GLU A 22 -4.62 -6.40 -1.39
CA GLU A 22 -5.52 -7.38 -0.78
C GLU A 22 -5.39 -7.31 0.74
N VAL A 23 -6.52 -7.18 1.44
CA VAL A 23 -6.57 -7.15 2.90
C VAL A 23 -6.18 -8.53 3.45
N LEU A 24 -5.14 -8.58 4.29
CA LEU A 24 -4.65 -9.84 4.85
C LEU A 24 -5.33 -10.25 6.15
N GLU A 25 -5.82 -9.29 6.93
CA GLU A 25 -6.34 -9.53 8.30
C GLU A 25 -7.62 -8.73 8.56
N GLY A 26 -8.47 -9.23 9.47
CA GLY A 26 -9.71 -8.57 9.89
C GLY A 26 -10.97 -9.11 9.20
N GLY A 27 -12.10 -8.41 9.39
CA GLY A 27 -13.42 -8.80 8.85
C GLY A 27 -13.52 -8.69 7.32
N ASP A 28 -12.62 -7.93 6.72
CA ASP A 28 -12.54 -7.62 5.30
C ASP A 28 -11.44 -8.41 4.58
N GLN A 29 -10.91 -9.46 5.21
CA GLN A 29 -9.87 -10.31 4.62
C GLN A 29 -10.27 -10.83 3.23
N GLY A 30 -9.37 -10.69 2.26
CA GLY A 30 -9.57 -11.08 0.87
C GLY A 30 -10.28 -10.04 0.00
N ILE A 31 -10.69 -8.89 0.56
CA ILE A 31 -11.16 -7.75 -0.23
C ILE A 31 -9.96 -7.15 -0.96
N ARG A 32 -10.18 -6.81 -2.24
CA ARG A 32 -9.19 -6.17 -3.11
C ARG A 32 -9.58 -4.74 -3.41
N VAL A 33 -8.64 -3.83 -3.23
CA VAL A 33 -8.79 -2.40 -3.53
C VAL A 33 -7.66 -1.93 -4.43
N SER A 34 -7.96 -0.99 -5.31
CA SER A 34 -6.96 -0.35 -6.16
C SER A 34 -6.66 1.05 -5.68
N VAL A 35 -5.39 1.39 -5.58
CA VAL A 35 -4.90 2.71 -5.17
C VAL A 35 -3.88 3.23 -6.19
N PRO A 36 -3.86 4.52 -6.50
CA PRO A 36 -2.90 5.07 -7.45
C PRO A 36 -1.47 4.99 -6.91
N ILE A 37 -0.49 4.79 -7.79
CA ILE A 37 0.94 4.85 -7.45
C ILE A 37 1.38 6.32 -7.39
N SER A 38 0.87 7.11 -8.33
CA SER A 38 1.15 8.54 -8.41
C SER A 38 -0.15 9.32 -8.25
N ASP A 39 -0.25 10.08 -7.16
CA ASP A 39 -1.32 11.06 -6.97
C ASP A 39 -0.72 12.39 -6.52
N GLU A 40 -1.27 13.50 -7.04
CA GLU A 40 -0.83 14.85 -6.69
C GLU A 40 -1.23 15.22 -5.26
N THR A 41 -2.29 14.60 -4.73
CA THR A 41 -2.77 14.79 -3.36
C THR A 41 -1.97 14.02 -2.32
N TYR A 42 -1.03 13.16 -2.73
CA TYR A 42 -0.12 12.51 -1.78
C TYR A 42 0.86 13.49 -1.16
N ASP A 43 0.96 13.42 0.16
CA ASP A 43 2.05 14.01 0.91
C ASP A 43 3.40 13.49 0.43
N ASN A 44 4.45 14.28 0.65
CA ASN A 44 5.79 13.97 0.16
C ASN A 44 6.28 12.61 0.71
N ASP A 45 6.07 12.37 2.00
CA ASP A 45 6.46 11.13 2.67
C ASP A 45 5.72 9.91 2.09
N VAL A 46 4.39 10.00 1.92
CA VAL A 46 3.58 8.94 1.31
C VAL A 46 4.06 8.66 -0.11
N ARG A 47 4.27 9.71 -0.92
CA ARG A 47 4.73 9.57 -2.30
C ARG A 47 6.08 8.87 -2.39
N GLU A 48 7.01 9.18 -1.50
CA GLU A 48 8.34 8.55 -1.49
C GLU A 48 8.27 7.08 -1.05
N GLU A 49 7.41 6.76 -0.07
CA GLU A 49 7.20 5.37 0.36
C GLU A 49 6.50 4.55 -0.73
N VAL A 50 5.40 5.05 -1.31
CA VAL A 50 4.66 4.38 -2.41
C VAL A 50 5.56 4.07 -3.59
N LYS A 51 6.51 4.95 -3.94
CA LYS A 51 7.50 4.69 -5.01
C LYS A 51 8.46 3.54 -4.72
N ARG A 52 8.72 3.26 -3.44
CA ARG A 52 9.59 2.15 -2.99
C ARG A 52 8.85 0.83 -2.92
N LEU A 53 7.52 0.87 -2.95
CA LEU A 53 6.69 -0.32 -2.92
C LEU A 53 6.72 -1.09 -4.25
N ASP A 54 6.62 -2.41 -4.16
CA ASP A 54 6.52 -3.29 -5.31
C ASP A 54 5.63 -4.51 -5.05
N GLU A 55 5.36 -5.29 -6.10
CA GLU A 55 4.47 -6.45 -6.03
C GLU A 55 5.03 -7.52 -5.07
N GLY A 56 4.15 -8.13 -4.26
CA GLY A 56 4.50 -9.14 -3.25
C GLY A 56 4.95 -8.58 -1.90
N GLN A 57 4.99 -7.25 -1.73
CA GLN A 57 5.27 -6.65 -0.43
C GLN A 57 4.01 -6.52 0.42
N ILE A 58 4.21 -6.63 1.73
CA ILE A 58 3.16 -6.43 2.73
C ILE A 58 3.35 -5.04 3.34
N VAL A 59 2.26 -4.29 3.45
CA VAL A 59 2.25 -2.91 3.95
C VAL A 59 1.15 -2.74 4.98
N GLU A 60 1.42 -1.92 5.98
CA GLU A 60 0.40 -1.37 6.86
C GLU A 60 -0.01 -0.01 6.30
N ALA A 61 -1.29 0.17 6.00
CA ALA A 61 -1.77 1.39 5.37
C ALA A 61 -3.11 1.87 5.96
N VAL A 62 -3.36 3.17 5.80
CA VAL A 62 -4.65 3.82 6.00
C VAL A 62 -5.08 4.34 4.64
N LEU A 63 -6.29 3.97 4.21
CA LEU A 63 -6.84 4.37 2.92
C LEU A 63 -7.95 5.40 3.11
N VAL A 64 -7.93 6.43 2.28
CA VAL A 64 -8.96 7.48 2.26
C VAL A 64 -9.62 7.53 0.88
N SER A 65 -10.92 7.80 0.85
CA SER A 65 -11.68 8.10 -0.36
C SER A 65 -12.52 9.35 -0.15
N GLU A 66 -12.43 10.29 -1.08
CA GLU A 66 -13.24 11.51 -1.03
C GLU A 66 -14.72 11.22 -1.38
N ASP A 67 -14.95 10.24 -2.26
CA ASP A 67 -16.27 9.86 -2.75
C ASP A 67 -16.78 8.58 -2.06
N GLU A 68 -18.02 8.64 -1.55
CA GLU A 68 -18.66 7.52 -0.83
C GLU A 68 -19.41 6.56 -1.76
N THR A 69 -19.69 7.00 -2.99
CA THR A 69 -20.48 6.24 -3.98
C THR A 69 -19.62 5.50 -5.00
N ARG A 70 -18.42 6.01 -5.28
CA ARG A 70 -17.38 5.35 -6.08
C ARG A 70 -16.04 5.58 -5.38
N PRO A 71 -15.63 4.67 -4.49
CA PRO A 71 -14.47 4.95 -3.67
C PRO A 71 -13.18 4.88 -4.51
N ASP A 72 -12.64 6.06 -4.82
CA ASP A 72 -11.31 6.25 -5.38
C ASP A 72 -10.30 6.25 -4.22
N TRP A 73 -9.95 5.05 -3.77
CA TRP A 73 -9.06 4.87 -2.62
C TRP A 73 -7.66 5.41 -2.88
N LYS A 74 -7.12 6.08 -1.86
CA LYS A 74 -5.82 6.72 -1.84
C LYS A 74 -5.09 6.36 -0.55
N PHE A 75 -3.75 6.30 -0.59
CA PHE A 75 -2.97 6.22 0.63
C PHE A 75 -3.04 7.54 1.40
N GLU A 76 -3.51 7.47 2.64
CA GLU A 76 -3.32 8.54 3.62
C GLU A 76 -2.03 8.30 4.41
N GLU A 77 -1.81 7.06 4.84
CA GLU A 77 -0.55 6.60 5.42
C GLU A 77 -0.17 5.26 4.82
N VAL A 78 1.13 5.03 4.62
CA VAL A 78 1.65 3.71 4.25
C VAL A 78 3.00 3.48 4.88
N ARG A 79 3.22 2.26 5.37
CA ARG A 79 4.49 1.78 5.87
C ARG A 79 4.70 0.36 5.38
N LEU A 80 5.92 0.05 4.98
CA LEU A 80 6.29 -1.35 4.80
C LEU A 80 6.11 -2.05 6.14
N ALA A 81 5.27 -3.08 6.17
CA ALA A 81 5.25 -4.00 7.29
C ALA A 81 6.65 -4.62 7.28
N GLU A 82 7.46 -4.35 8.30
CA GLU A 82 8.84 -4.81 8.33
C GLU A 82 8.85 -6.34 8.23
N ASP A 83 9.03 -6.84 7.02
CA ASP A 83 9.36 -8.22 6.79
C ASP A 83 10.78 -8.36 7.35
N GLU A 84 10.89 -8.92 8.55
CA GLU A 84 12.14 -9.39 9.16
C GLU A 84 12.90 -10.40 8.25
N ARG A 85 12.48 -10.61 6.98
CA ARG A 85 13.11 -11.48 5.99
C ARG A 85 13.65 -10.74 4.76
N ASN A 86 14.17 -9.52 4.93
CA ASN A 86 15.22 -9.03 4.04
C ASN A 86 16.62 -8.90 4.68
N PRO A 87 17.33 -10.02 4.94
CA PRO A 87 18.78 -10.02 5.13
C PRO A 87 19.58 -9.90 3.82
N SER A 88 19.00 -9.54 2.67
CA SER A 88 19.73 -9.52 1.38
C SER A 88 20.69 -8.34 1.21
N ARG A 89 21.06 -7.68 2.31
CA ARG A 89 22.26 -6.84 2.40
C ARG A 89 23.39 -7.52 3.18
N VAL A 90 23.59 -8.83 2.99
CA VAL A 90 24.84 -9.51 3.36
C VAL A 90 25.41 -10.23 2.13
N ARG A 91 26.26 -9.52 1.38
CA ARG A 91 27.56 -9.97 0.82
C ARG A 91 27.93 -9.12 -0.40
N ALA A 92 28.56 -7.98 -0.15
CA ALA A 92 29.66 -7.54 -1.00
C ALA A 92 30.96 -7.90 -0.24
N ASN A 93 31.54 -9.05 -0.59
CA ASN A 93 32.96 -9.35 -0.42
C ASN A 93 33.41 -9.93 -1.76
N PRO A 94 34.47 -9.40 -2.38
CA PRO A 94 35.82 -9.80 -2.01
C PRO A 94 36.72 -8.68 -1.49
#